data_AF-A0A7S2PBQ8-F1
#
_entry.id   AF-A0A7S2PBQ8-F1
#
_cell.length_a   1.000
_cell.length_b   1.000
_cell.length_c   1.000
_cell.angle_alpha   90.00
_cell.angle_beta   90.00
_cell.angle_gamma   90.00
#
_symmetry.space_group_name_H-M   'P 1'
#
loop_
_entity.id
_entity.type
_entity.pdbx_description
1 polymer ?
#
loop_
_entity_poly.entity_id
_entity_poly.type
_entity_poly.pdbx_seq_one_letter_code
_entity_poly.pdbx_strand_id
1 'polypeptide(L)'
;MGDCQTRQSNIPPSSEAAVTNTDIMNSSSPSVPSSLSIFHEDILLAILSFVADTPFETVGGDNPTCGESTLTHTLPLVSKQFHRLTKQHDMFWENALLRLVKKEYLWEDGMKRFVFDSKCDKIRSDILERNHNRNRRDKRTKNNQLQQQQQRAQAEASGSLQMSATSDGDNLKSDNTDNTTKEEALLKQACDAIEAYPPRNSASSSGVHQCIYKSIVQNHLRYKGAVFYMPSAIRLGSPYGLHFFEPRYRLLMSEVMAPYPVSARRGERISPMVPSLIPNNSLRQNGDDDDIKANLLNVLEQNQSLLGKYQLPTFIHAHQSPLRKNTPATIVQVRQCMVSRDGSADVYLEPIAYIWIDQVFERPGTGGLYEARGIRMGKEVSESYEYYQRW
;
A
#
# COMPACT_ATOMS: atom_id res chain seq x y z
N MET A 1 13.11 -52.39 -36.28
CA MET A 1 14.26 -53.02 -35.60
C MET A 1 15.47 -52.17 -35.89
N GLY A 2 15.88 -51.35 -34.93
CA GLY A 2 16.97 -50.39 -35.04
C GLY A 2 17.37 -50.01 -33.63
N ASP A 3 18.48 -50.58 -33.18
CA ASP A 3 18.98 -50.49 -31.81
C ASP A 3 19.68 -49.15 -31.58
N CYS A 4 19.13 -48.35 -30.67
CA CYS A 4 19.77 -47.16 -30.15
C CYS A 4 20.70 -47.56 -28.98
N GLN A 5 22.02 -47.50 -29.21
CA GLN A 5 23.04 -47.68 -28.19
C GLN A 5 23.24 -46.40 -27.38
N THR A 6 23.05 -46.49 -26.06
CA THR A 6 23.29 -45.42 -25.08
C THR A 6 24.79 -45.39 -24.72
N ARG A 7 25.48 -44.28 -25.01
CA ARG A 7 26.85 -44.01 -24.57
C ARG A 7 26.84 -43.56 -23.09
N GLN A 8 27.45 -44.37 -22.21
CA GLN A 8 27.82 -43.98 -20.86
C GLN A 8 29.15 -43.20 -20.89
N SER A 9 29.16 -41.98 -20.35
CA SER A 9 30.37 -41.19 -20.12
C SER A 9 30.81 -41.33 -18.66
N ASN A 10 31.98 -41.94 -18.46
CA ASN A 10 32.67 -42.02 -17.17
C ASN A 10 33.26 -40.66 -16.80
N ILE A 11 32.90 -40.16 -15.61
CA ILE A 11 33.53 -39.01 -14.96
C ILE A 11 34.25 -39.53 -13.71
N PRO A 12 35.55 -39.24 -13.50
CA PRO A 12 36.29 -39.67 -12.31
C PRO A 12 35.98 -38.77 -11.09
N PRO A 13 36.13 -39.28 -9.85
CA PRO A 13 35.86 -38.52 -8.63
C PRO A 13 37.03 -37.61 -8.29
N SER A 14 36.78 -36.29 -8.22
CA SER A 14 37.72 -35.32 -7.68
C SER A 14 37.59 -35.25 -6.16
N SER A 15 38.76 -35.37 -5.53
CA SER A 15 39.06 -35.50 -4.11
C SER A 15 38.60 -34.34 -3.21
N GLU A 16 38.33 -34.74 -1.97
CA GLU A 16 38.15 -33.95 -0.75
C GLU A 16 39.25 -32.90 -0.52
N ALA A 17 38.84 -31.70 -0.12
CA ALA A 17 39.65 -30.81 0.69
C ALA A 17 38.75 -30.20 1.77
N ALA A 18 38.91 -30.70 2.99
CA ALA A 18 38.30 -30.17 4.19
C ALA A 18 38.96 -28.84 4.56
N VAL A 19 38.17 -27.76 4.57
CA VAL A 19 38.54 -26.48 5.19
C VAL A 19 37.50 -26.19 6.25
N THR A 20 37.81 -26.58 7.49
CA THR A 20 37.07 -26.20 8.69
C THR A 20 37.59 -24.85 9.18
N ASN A 21 36.89 -23.76 8.84
CA ASN A 21 36.99 -22.48 9.53
C ASN A 21 35.62 -22.13 10.09
N THR A 22 35.39 -22.54 11.34
CA THR A 22 34.26 -22.13 12.17
C THR A 22 34.69 -20.98 13.06
N ASP A 23 34.59 -19.76 12.56
CA ASP A 23 34.53 -18.55 13.39
C ASP A 23 33.06 -18.28 13.71
N ILE A 24 32.66 -18.68 14.91
CA ILE A 24 31.32 -18.46 15.46
C ILE A 24 31.26 -17.00 15.94
N MET A 25 30.72 -16.12 15.11
CA MET A 25 30.25 -14.82 15.58
C MET A 25 28.95 -15.01 16.35
N ASN A 26 29.02 -14.75 17.66
CA ASN A 26 27.87 -14.65 18.56
C ASN A 26 27.02 -13.43 18.18
N SER A 27 26.15 -13.58 17.19
CA SER A 27 24.97 -12.73 17.07
C SER A 27 23.95 -13.21 18.08
N SER A 28 23.55 -12.33 18.99
CA SER A 28 22.50 -12.59 19.97
C SER A 28 21.18 -12.77 19.23
N SER A 29 20.87 -13.99 18.84
CA SER A 29 19.58 -14.33 18.25
C SER A 29 18.47 -14.07 19.29
N PRO A 30 17.33 -13.51 18.87
CA PRO A 30 16.20 -13.30 19.77
C PRO A 30 15.80 -14.64 20.38
N SER A 31 15.79 -14.71 21.71
CA SER A 31 15.45 -15.94 22.43
C SER A 31 14.05 -16.36 22.04
N VAL A 32 13.95 -17.53 21.40
CA VAL A 32 12.68 -18.12 21.01
C VAL A 32 11.83 -18.26 22.28
N PRO A 33 10.58 -17.77 22.31
CA PRO A 33 9.71 -17.91 23.47
C PRO A 33 9.69 -19.36 23.94
N SER A 34 9.87 -19.61 25.24
CA SER A 34 9.91 -20.95 25.84
C SER A 34 8.66 -21.79 25.60
N SER A 35 7.58 -21.19 25.10
CA SER A 35 6.37 -21.89 24.65
C SER A 35 6.50 -22.56 23.28
N LEU A 36 7.47 -22.15 22.45
CA LEU A 36 7.68 -22.68 21.09
C LEU A 36 8.73 -23.78 21.01
N SER A 37 9.59 -23.91 22.02
CA SER A 37 10.58 -24.99 22.12
C SER A 37 9.96 -26.39 22.23
N ILE A 38 8.65 -26.47 22.46
CA ILE A 38 7.87 -27.71 22.45
C ILE A 38 7.71 -28.26 21.02
N PHE A 39 7.77 -27.40 19.99
CA PHE A 39 7.61 -27.82 18.61
C PHE A 39 8.96 -28.13 17.96
N HIS A 40 9.00 -29.24 17.21
CA HIS A 40 10.14 -29.54 16.34
C HIS A 40 10.28 -28.46 15.25
N GLU A 41 11.51 -28.22 14.78
CA GLU A 41 11.81 -27.20 13.76
C GLU A 41 10.97 -27.39 12.49
N ASP A 42 10.75 -28.63 12.07
CA ASP A 42 9.89 -28.96 10.91
C ASP A 42 8.44 -28.49 11.09
N ILE A 43 7.92 -28.53 12.32
CA ILE A 43 6.57 -28.05 12.65
C ILE A 43 6.54 -26.53 12.58
N LEU A 44 7.59 -25.85 13.04
CA LEU A 44 7.71 -24.39 12.92
C LEU A 44 7.82 -23.97 11.45
N LEU A 45 8.59 -24.68 10.63
CA LEU A 45 8.66 -24.46 9.18
C LEU A 45 7.31 -24.71 8.50
N ALA A 46 6.58 -25.75 8.91
CA ALA A 46 5.23 -26.01 8.42
C ALA A 46 4.25 -24.90 8.84
N ILE A 47 4.36 -24.37 10.06
CA ILE A 47 3.59 -23.20 10.53
C ILE A 47 3.94 -21.96 9.69
N LEU A 48 5.23 -21.70 9.45
CA LEU A 48 5.67 -20.54 8.67
C LEU A 48 5.25 -20.65 7.21
N SER A 49 5.34 -21.83 6.59
CA SER A 49 4.78 -22.05 5.25
C SER A 49 3.27 -21.87 5.26
N PHE A 50 2.57 -22.40 6.26
CA PHE A 50 1.14 -22.14 6.43
C PHE A 50 0.83 -20.64 6.51
N VAL A 51 1.52 -19.87 7.34
CA VAL A 51 1.31 -18.41 7.49
C VAL A 51 1.62 -17.66 6.20
N ALA A 52 2.69 -18.03 5.49
CA ALA A 52 3.09 -17.39 4.25
C ALA A 52 2.12 -17.71 3.09
N ASP A 53 1.64 -18.95 3.02
CA ASP A 53 0.80 -19.44 1.92
C ASP A 53 -0.71 -19.25 2.19
N THR A 54 -1.12 -19.01 3.44
CA THR A 54 -2.53 -18.68 3.73
C THR A 54 -2.76 -17.17 3.69
N PRO A 55 -3.54 -16.65 2.71
CA PRO A 55 -4.21 -15.40 2.95
C PRO A 55 -5.11 -15.65 4.16
N PHE A 56 -4.81 -15.04 5.30
CA PHE A 56 -5.75 -14.99 6.41
C PHE A 56 -6.94 -14.17 5.92
N GLU A 57 -7.90 -14.86 5.31
CA GLU A 57 -9.13 -14.28 4.86
C GLU A 57 -9.85 -13.77 6.10
N THR A 58 -9.72 -12.46 6.34
CA THR A 58 -10.69 -11.75 7.16
C THR A 58 -11.98 -11.76 6.35
N VAL A 59 -12.82 -12.76 6.60
CA VAL A 59 -14.20 -12.80 6.13
C VAL A 59 -14.93 -11.65 6.79
N GLY A 60 -14.80 -10.46 6.19
CA GLY A 60 -15.66 -9.32 6.46
C GLY A 60 -16.88 -9.45 5.56
N GLY A 61 -17.84 -10.27 5.96
CA GLY A 61 -19.11 -10.44 5.26
C GLY A 61 -20.03 -11.38 6.03
N ASP A 62 -21.31 -11.03 6.13
CA ASP A 62 -22.37 -11.74 6.86
C ASP A 62 -22.70 -13.15 6.33
N ASN A 63 -21.86 -13.71 5.45
CA ASN A 63 -22.08 -15.02 4.86
C ASN A 63 -21.01 -16.02 5.34
N PRO A 64 -21.28 -16.80 6.40
CA PRO A 64 -20.30 -17.67 7.06
C PRO A 64 -19.84 -18.89 6.24
N THR A 65 -20.32 -19.06 5.00
CA THR A 65 -20.19 -20.31 4.23
C THR A 65 -19.25 -20.24 3.01
N CYS A 66 -18.61 -19.10 2.71
CA CYS A 66 -17.91 -18.91 1.42
C CYS A 66 -16.46 -18.42 1.51
N GLY A 67 -15.72 -18.86 2.53
CA GLY A 67 -14.30 -18.51 2.71
C GLY A 67 -13.59 -19.56 3.57
N GLU A 68 -13.55 -20.79 3.08
CA GLU A 68 -12.89 -21.88 3.78
C GLU A 68 -11.44 -21.96 3.32
N SER A 69 -10.50 -21.71 4.25
CA SER A 69 -9.08 -21.96 4.00
C SER A 69 -8.90 -23.46 3.71
N THR A 70 -8.24 -23.81 2.62
CA THR A 70 -8.01 -25.20 2.19
C THR A 70 -7.39 -26.08 3.29
N LEU A 71 -6.65 -25.49 4.22
CA LEU A 71 -6.08 -26.20 5.36
C LEU A 71 -7.03 -26.34 6.57
N THR A 72 -7.96 -25.39 6.79
CA THR A 72 -8.94 -25.46 7.90
C THR A 72 -9.85 -26.68 7.79
N HIS A 73 -10.16 -27.14 6.58
CA HIS A 73 -10.97 -28.34 6.34
C HIS A 73 -10.21 -29.64 6.46
N THR A 74 -8.92 -29.62 6.11
CA THR A 74 -8.11 -30.84 6.10
C THR A 74 -7.62 -31.20 7.51
N LEU A 75 -7.29 -30.20 8.35
CA LEU A 75 -6.79 -30.40 9.72
C LEU A 75 -7.31 -29.31 10.69
N PRO A 76 -8.60 -29.34 11.08
CA PRO A 76 -9.24 -28.25 11.82
C PRO A 76 -8.62 -27.94 13.19
N LEU A 77 -8.11 -28.95 13.91
CA LEU A 77 -7.47 -28.75 15.22
C LEU A 77 -6.11 -28.07 15.11
N VAL A 78 -5.27 -28.53 14.18
CA VAL A 78 -3.96 -27.92 13.87
C VAL A 78 -4.16 -26.47 13.43
N SER A 79 -5.16 -26.24 12.57
CA SER A 79 -5.49 -24.91 12.10
C SER A 79 -5.96 -23.96 13.23
N LYS A 80 -6.76 -24.43 14.20
CA LYS A 80 -7.15 -23.62 15.36
C LYS A 80 -5.96 -23.24 16.25
N GLN A 81 -5.05 -24.18 16.50
CA GLN A 81 -3.85 -23.91 17.29
C GLN A 81 -2.91 -22.95 16.55
N PHE A 82 -2.67 -23.16 15.25
CA PHE A 82 -1.87 -22.27 14.42
C PHE A 82 -2.50 -20.89 14.35
N HIS A 83 -3.81 -20.79 14.17
CA HIS A 83 -4.53 -19.52 14.21
C HIS A 83 -4.35 -18.82 15.56
N ARG A 84 -4.46 -19.55 16.68
CA ARG A 84 -4.24 -18.97 18.01
C ARG A 84 -2.81 -18.46 18.17
N LEU A 85 -1.80 -19.25 17.78
CA LEU A 85 -0.39 -18.86 17.87
C LEU A 85 -0.08 -17.64 16.99
N THR A 86 -0.51 -17.66 15.73
CA THR A 86 -0.28 -16.57 14.75
C THR A 86 -1.06 -15.31 15.09
N LYS A 87 -2.21 -15.44 15.78
CA LYS A 87 -2.95 -14.30 16.31
C LYS A 87 -2.27 -13.68 17.54
N GLN A 88 -1.62 -14.49 18.37
CA GLN A 88 -1.02 -14.05 19.63
C GLN A 88 0.44 -13.58 19.48
N HIS A 89 1.18 -14.07 18.49
CA HIS A 89 2.60 -13.81 18.33
C HIS A 89 2.92 -13.19 16.97
N ASP A 90 3.46 -11.97 16.99
CA ASP A 90 3.78 -11.19 15.79
C ASP A 90 5.03 -11.70 15.05
N MET A 91 5.92 -12.42 15.74
CA MET A 91 7.17 -12.95 15.17
C MET A 91 6.98 -13.88 13.96
N PHE A 92 5.84 -14.56 13.86
CA PHE A 92 5.53 -15.40 12.69
C PHE A 92 5.27 -14.55 11.44
N TRP A 93 4.69 -13.35 11.63
CA TRP A 93 4.36 -12.44 10.55
C TRP A 93 5.60 -11.71 10.02
N GLU A 94 6.57 -11.42 10.87
CA GLU A 94 7.88 -10.89 10.46
C GLU A 94 8.55 -11.82 9.44
N ASN A 95 8.76 -13.08 9.82
CA ASN A 95 9.37 -14.10 8.96
C ASN A 95 8.55 -14.35 7.69
N ALA A 96 7.23 -14.37 7.79
CA ALA A 96 6.35 -14.53 6.63
C ALA A 96 6.47 -13.35 5.66
N LEU A 97 6.49 -12.11 6.15
CA LEU A 97 6.65 -10.92 5.32
C LEU A 97 8.01 -10.92 4.61
N LEU A 98 9.11 -11.23 5.32
CA LEU A 98 10.43 -11.33 4.70
C LEU A 98 10.45 -12.36 3.56
N ARG A 99 9.86 -13.55 3.78
CA ARG A 99 9.75 -14.58 2.75
C ARG A 99 8.91 -14.12 1.56
N LEU A 100 7.78 -13.46 1.81
CA LEU A 100 6.87 -12.97 0.75
C LEU A 100 7.51 -11.86 -0.08
N VAL A 101 8.14 -10.88 0.57
CA VAL A 101 8.88 -9.79 -0.10
C VAL A 101 10.02 -10.34 -0.95
N LYS A 102 10.74 -11.36 -0.46
CA LYS A 102 11.82 -12.01 -1.20
C LYS A 102 11.32 -12.82 -2.41
N LYS A 103 10.15 -13.46 -2.29
CA LYS A 103 9.61 -14.38 -3.31
C LYS A 103 8.85 -13.66 -4.42
N GLU A 104 8.06 -12.64 -4.08
CA GLU A 104 7.05 -12.06 -4.98
C GLU A 104 7.12 -10.54 -5.03
N TYR A 105 7.28 -9.98 -6.24
CA TYR A 105 7.41 -8.53 -6.44
C TYR A 105 6.21 -7.71 -5.97
N LEU A 106 5.00 -8.29 -5.94
CA LEU A 106 3.80 -7.60 -5.44
C LEU A 106 3.90 -7.28 -3.95
N TRP A 107 4.57 -8.12 -3.17
CA TRP A 107 4.78 -7.86 -1.75
C TRP A 107 5.85 -6.79 -1.53
N GLU A 108 6.93 -6.82 -2.30
CA GLU A 108 7.94 -5.74 -2.30
C GLU A 108 7.29 -4.39 -2.69
N ASP A 109 6.54 -4.35 -3.79
CA ASP A 109 5.81 -3.15 -4.23
C ASP A 109 4.76 -2.68 -3.20
N GLY A 110 4.05 -3.63 -2.61
CA GLY A 110 3.08 -3.36 -1.55
C GLY A 110 3.72 -2.76 -0.30
N MET A 111 4.88 -3.27 0.11
CA MET A 111 5.66 -2.77 1.24
C MET A 111 6.20 -1.35 0.96
N LYS A 112 6.77 -1.12 -0.23
CA LYS A 112 7.21 0.22 -0.64
C LYS A 112 6.07 1.22 -0.63
N ARG A 113 4.90 0.82 -1.17
CA ARG A 113 3.69 1.65 -1.15
C ARG A 113 3.23 1.94 0.27
N PHE A 114 3.24 0.94 1.15
CA PHE A 114 2.88 1.11 2.55
C PHE A 114 3.77 2.16 3.25
N VAL A 115 5.10 2.05 3.10
CA VAL A 115 6.06 3.02 3.65
C VAL A 115 5.82 4.41 3.07
N PHE A 116 5.59 4.51 1.76
CA PHE A 116 5.29 5.77 1.09
C PHE A 116 4.01 6.43 1.63
N ASP A 117 2.92 5.67 1.70
CA ASP A 117 1.63 6.17 2.20
C ASP A 117 1.75 6.64 3.65
N SER A 118 2.50 5.93 4.51
CA SER A 118 2.76 6.37 5.88
C SER A 118 3.58 7.66 5.95
N LYS A 119 4.62 7.83 5.11
CA LYS A 119 5.37 9.10 5.02
C LYS A 119 4.46 10.25 4.58
N CYS A 120 3.53 10.02 3.67
CA CYS A 120 2.52 11.03 3.28
C CYS A 120 1.55 11.35 4.42
N ASP A 121 1.12 10.33 5.19
CA ASP A 121 0.26 10.50 6.35
C ASP A 121 0.94 11.31 7.47
N LYS A 122 2.25 11.09 7.69
CA LYS A 122 3.11 11.92 8.55
C LYS A 122 3.03 13.39 8.15
N ILE A 123 3.39 13.69 6.90
CA ILE A 123 3.41 15.06 6.38
C ILE A 123 2.03 15.70 6.53
N ARG A 124 0.96 14.94 6.29
CA ARG A 124 -0.41 15.43 6.49
C ARG A 124 -0.70 15.76 7.95
N SER A 125 -0.29 14.89 8.88
CA SER A 125 -0.46 15.13 10.31
C SER A 125 0.26 16.41 10.74
N ASP A 126 1.50 16.60 10.27
CA ASP A 126 2.30 17.79 10.56
C ASP A 126 1.62 19.07 10.02
N ILE A 127 1.07 19.03 8.80
CA ILE A 127 0.30 20.14 8.22
C ILE A 127 -0.94 20.46 9.07
N LEU A 128 -1.69 19.43 9.48
CA LEU A 128 -2.90 19.62 10.28
C LEU A 128 -2.57 20.19 11.66
N GLU A 129 -1.52 19.71 12.30
CA GLU A 129 -1.06 20.21 13.59
C GLU A 129 -0.61 21.67 13.51
N ARG A 130 0.16 22.04 12.47
CA ARG A 130 0.56 23.44 12.25
C ARG A 130 -0.64 24.35 11.99
N ASN A 131 -1.58 23.91 11.16
CA ASN A 131 -2.80 24.68 10.92
C ASN A 131 -3.61 24.87 12.21
N HIS A 132 -3.69 23.85 13.06
CA HIS A 132 -4.33 23.94 14.37
C HIS A 132 -3.62 24.92 15.30
N ASN A 133 -2.28 24.88 15.36
CA ASN A 133 -1.46 25.78 16.17
C ASN A 133 -1.54 27.23 15.67
N ARG A 134 -1.57 27.46 14.35
CA ARG A 134 -1.82 28.77 13.74
C ARG A 134 -3.18 29.31 14.13
N ASN A 135 -4.23 28.50 13.99
CA ASN A 135 -5.58 28.89 14.39
C ASN A 135 -5.67 29.24 15.89
N ARG A 136 -4.92 28.53 16.75
CA ARG A 136 -4.80 28.86 18.18
C ARG A 136 -4.06 30.17 18.41
N ARG A 137 -2.95 30.42 17.69
CA ARG A 137 -2.17 31.66 17.77
C ARG A 137 -2.99 32.86 17.32
N ASP A 138 -3.69 32.76 16.18
CA ASP A 138 -4.53 33.84 15.66
C ASP A 138 -5.67 34.18 16.62
N LYS A 139 -6.29 33.18 17.26
CA LYS A 139 -7.27 33.39 18.32
C LYS A 139 -6.68 34.11 19.52
N ARG A 140 -5.47 33.73 19.97
CA ARG A 140 -4.76 34.40 21.07
C ARG A 140 -4.39 35.84 20.71
N THR A 141 -3.86 36.08 19.51
CA THR A 141 -3.52 37.43 19.05
C THR A 141 -4.75 38.33 18.97
N LYS A 142 -5.87 37.83 18.44
CA LYS A 142 -7.14 38.58 18.43
C LYS A 142 -7.65 38.88 19.83
N ASN A 143 -7.59 37.91 20.75
CA ASN A 143 -7.96 38.11 22.14
C ASN A 143 -7.04 39.12 22.84
N ASN A 144 -5.73 39.05 22.60
CA ASN A 144 -4.75 40.00 23.16
C ASN A 144 -4.95 41.40 22.58
N GLN A 145 -5.28 41.55 21.30
CA GLN A 145 -5.60 42.86 20.71
C GLN A 145 -6.87 43.43 21.32
N LEU A 146 -7.89 42.61 21.56
CA LEU A 146 -9.12 43.02 22.21
C LEU A 146 -8.89 43.45 23.67
N GLN A 147 -8.09 42.66 24.42
CA GLN A 147 -7.65 43.03 25.77
C GLN A 147 -6.79 44.29 25.77
N GLN A 148 -5.87 44.45 24.81
CA GLN A 148 -5.03 45.64 24.70
C GLN A 148 -5.85 46.87 24.33
N GLN A 149 -6.93 46.75 23.54
CA GLN A 149 -7.87 47.85 23.30
C GLN A 149 -8.61 48.23 24.59
N GLN A 150 -9.08 47.24 25.36
CA GLN A 150 -9.70 47.48 26.68
C GLN A 150 -8.71 48.09 27.68
N GLN A 151 -7.46 47.61 27.70
CA GLN A 151 -6.41 48.12 28.57
C GLN A 151 -5.90 49.47 28.10
N ARG A 152 -5.80 49.78 26.80
CA ARG A 152 -5.46 51.14 26.35
C ARG A 152 -6.52 52.15 26.77
N ALA A 153 -7.79 51.76 26.78
CA ALA A 153 -8.85 52.57 27.39
C ALA A 153 -8.68 52.76 28.92
N GLN A 154 -7.86 51.94 29.59
CA GLN A 154 -7.59 52.01 31.03
C GLN A 154 -6.20 52.56 31.39
N ALA A 155 -5.19 52.40 30.50
CA ALA A 155 -3.77 52.63 30.74
C ALA A 155 -3.27 54.00 30.26
N GLU A 156 -4.15 54.86 29.72
CA GLU A 156 -3.94 56.31 29.75
C GLU A 156 -3.74 56.85 31.20
N ALA A 157 -3.89 56.01 32.23
CA ALA A 157 -3.74 56.37 33.63
C ALA A 157 -2.37 56.09 34.28
N SER A 158 -1.42 55.33 33.69
CA SER A 158 -0.14 55.07 34.38
C SER A 158 0.89 54.32 33.51
N GLY A 159 2.13 54.84 33.46
CA GLY A 159 3.21 54.29 32.64
C GLY A 159 4.45 53.86 33.44
N SER A 160 5.09 52.75 33.03
CA SER A 160 6.51 52.42 33.26
C SER A 160 6.95 51.17 32.47
N LEU A 161 8.27 51.05 32.19
CA LEU A 161 8.97 50.20 31.20
C LEU A 161 9.87 49.12 31.85
N GLN A 162 10.05 47.94 31.22
CA GLN A 162 11.33 47.19 31.20
C GLN A 162 11.40 45.95 30.25
N MET A 163 12.64 45.48 30.00
CA MET A 163 13.10 44.52 28.96
C MET A 163 13.73 43.23 29.53
N SER A 164 13.84 42.15 28.73
CA SER A 164 14.96 41.16 28.75
C SER A 164 14.92 40.12 27.60
N ALA A 165 15.98 39.28 27.47
CA ALA A 165 16.46 38.57 26.27
C ALA A 165 17.00 37.11 26.48
N THR A 166 17.32 36.43 25.36
CA THR A 166 18.21 35.22 25.11
C THR A 166 17.66 33.81 25.47
N SER A 167 18.05 32.62 24.94
CA SER A 167 19.20 32.04 24.18
C SER A 167 18.87 30.61 23.62
N ASP A 168 19.67 30.10 22.67
CA ASP A 168 19.67 28.78 21.96
C ASP A 168 20.41 27.60 22.66
N GLY A 169 20.26 26.37 22.11
CA GLY A 169 21.06 25.17 22.43
C GLY A 169 21.07 24.06 21.33
N ASP A 170 22.26 23.50 21.10
CA ASP A 170 22.71 22.55 20.04
C ASP A 170 22.54 21.04 20.38
N ASN A 171 22.60 20.13 19.38
CA ASN A 171 22.68 18.67 19.62
C ASN A 171 23.36 17.84 18.50
N LEU A 172 24.19 16.85 18.89
CA LEU A 172 25.05 15.98 18.06
C LEU A 172 24.45 14.56 17.82
N LYS A 173 24.77 13.92 16.68
CA LYS A 173 24.41 12.53 16.30
C LYS A 173 25.64 11.69 15.95
N SER A 174 25.58 10.38 16.22
CA SER A 174 26.59 9.38 15.85
C SER A 174 26.08 8.39 14.80
N ASP A 175 26.99 7.93 13.93
CA ASP A 175 26.75 6.95 12.86
C ASP A 175 27.23 5.54 13.27
N ASN A 176 26.46 4.51 12.91
CA ASN A 176 26.85 3.10 13.01
C ASN A 176 26.43 2.39 11.71
N THR A 177 27.36 1.67 11.08
CA THR A 177 27.18 0.99 9.79
C THR A 177 26.71 -0.45 9.98
N ASP A 178 25.52 -0.78 9.49
CA ASP A 178 24.82 -2.07 9.70
C ASP A 178 24.75 -2.91 8.41
N ASN A 179 25.07 -4.21 8.49
CA ASN A 179 25.08 -5.17 7.36
C ASN A 179 23.67 -5.72 7.03
N THR A 180 22.65 -4.87 7.01
CA THR A 180 21.25 -5.28 6.83
C THR A 180 20.93 -5.63 5.37
N THR A 181 20.20 -6.72 5.12
CA THR A 181 19.72 -7.04 3.77
C THR A 181 18.69 -6.00 3.29
N LYS A 182 18.47 -5.89 1.97
CA LYS A 182 17.53 -4.92 1.40
C LYS A 182 16.10 -5.15 1.91
N GLU A 183 15.68 -6.39 2.02
CA GLU A 183 14.35 -6.80 2.47
C GLU A 183 14.12 -6.48 3.94
N GLU A 184 15.11 -6.76 4.79
CA GLU A 184 15.09 -6.41 6.22
C GLU A 184 15.09 -4.89 6.41
N ALA A 185 15.89 -4.15 5.62
CA ALA A 185 15.89 -2.69 5.67
C ALA A 185 14.53 -2.10 5.29
N LEU A 186 13.84 -2.69 4.30
CA LEU A 186 12.51 -2.27 3.88
C LEU A 186 11.45 -2.61 4.93
N LEU A 187 11.53 -3.79 5.56
CA LEU A 187 10.62 -4.17 6.63
C LEU A 187 10.83 -3.29 7.87
N LYS A 188 12.07 -3.01 8.25
CA LYS A 188 12.42 -2.07 9.33
C LYS A 188 11.82 -0.69 9.07
N GLN A 189 11.96 -0.16 7.85
CA GLN A 189 11.32 1.11 7.47
C GLN A 189 9.80 1.08 7.62
N ALA A 190 9.15 -0.05 7.33
CA ALA A 190 7.70 -0.21 7.50
C ALA A 190 7.29 -0.30 8.98
N CYS A 191 8.09 -0.95 9.83
CA CYS A 191 7.89 -0.97 11.27
C CYS A 191 8.04 0.45 11.87
N ASP A 192 9.14 1.15 11.55
CA ASP A 192 9.38 2.53 11.98
C ASP A 192 8.22 3.46 11.57
N ALA A 193 7.67 3.24 10.38
CA ALA A 193 6.53 3.99 9.85
C ALA A 193 5.24 3.79 10.67
N ILE A 194 4.96 2.55 11.10
CA ILE A 194 3.81 2.25 12.00
C ILE A 194 4.03 2.81 13.39
N GLU A 195 5.22 2.66 13.96
CA GLU A 195 5.51 3.16 15.29
C GLU A 195 5.36 4.68 15.37
N ALA A 196 5.80 5.38 14.33
CA ALA A 196 5.63 6.82 14.24
C ALA A 196 4.17 7.23 14.00
N TYR A 197 3.38 6.43 13.25
CA TYR A 197 2.00 6.75 12.87
C TYR A 197 1.11 5.50 12.89
N PRO A 198 0.64 5.07 14.08
CA PRO A 198 -0.22 3.90 14.17
C PRO A 198 -1.54 4.16 13.44
N PRO A 199 -2.02 3.21 12.61
CA PRO A 199 -3.25 3.40 11.86
C PRO A 199 -4.43 3.60 12.81
N ARG A 200 -5.27 4.61 12.54
CA ARG A 200 -6.37 5.03 13.44
C ARG A 200 -7.37 3.92 13.80
N ASN A 201 -7.43 2.86 13.01
CA ASN A 201 -8.39 1.77 13.15
C ASN A 201 -7.73 0.42 13.53
N SER A 202 -6.44 0.38 13.86
CA SER A 202 -5.87 -0.85 14.41
C SER A 202 -6.38 -1.04 15.84
N ALA A 203 -7.32 -1.96 16.02
CA ALA A 203 -7.64 -2.45 17.35
C ALA A 203 -6.34 -2.91 18.03
N SER A 204 -6.13 -2.49 19.28
CA SER A 204 -4.91 -2.61 20.10
C SER A 204 -4.32 -4.03 20.24
N SER A 205 -4.91 -5.06 19.63
CA SER A 205 -4.52 -6.46 19.79
C SER A 205 -3.71 -7.05 18.63
N SER A 206 -3.50 -6.34 17.52
CA SER A 206 -2.66 -6.85 16.42
C SER A 206 -1.23 -6.34 16.54
N GLY A 207 -0.25 -7.23 16.41
CA GLY A 207 1.15 -6.85 16.31
C GLY A 207 1.46 -6.02 15.04
N VAL A 208 2.63 -5.39 15.03
CA VAL A 208 3.08 -4.45 13.99
C VAL A 208 3.14 -5.14 12.63
N HIS A 209 3.77 -6.32 12.55
CA HIS A 209 3.92 -7.08 11.31
C HIS A 209 2.57 -7.55 10.77
N GLN A 210 1.68 -8.01 11.64
CA GLN A 210 0.32 -8.35 11.23
C GLN A 210 -0.43 -7.13 10.65
N CYS A 211 -0.21 -5.94 11.21
CA CYS A 211 -0.80 -4.71 10.70
C CYS A 211 -0.25 -4.34 9.31
N ILE A 212 1.05 -4.47 9.08
CA ILE A 212 1.70 -4.29 7.77
C ILE A 212 1.08 -5.25 6.76
N TYR A 213 1.06 -6.55 7.08
CA TYR A 213 0.51 -7.58 6.20
C TYR A 213 -0.94 -7.27 5.80
N LYS A 214 -1.81 -6.99 6.77
CA LYS A 214 -3.22 -6.65 6.51
C LYS A 214 -3.34 -5.42 5.61
N SER A 215 -2.53 -4.41 5.84
CA SER A 215 -2.53 -3.18 5.04
C SER A 215 -2.12 -3.45 3.59
N ILE A 216 -1.06 -4.24 3.36
CA ILE A 216 -0.63 -4.64 2.01
C ILE A 216 -1.72 -5.46 1.31
N VAL A 217 -2.30 -6.45 1.99
CA VAL A 217 -3.36 -7.28 1.41
C VAL A 217 -4.57 -6.44 1.03
N GLN A 218 -5.01 -5.53 1.90
CA GLN A 218 -6.23 -4.75 1.68
C GLN A 218 -6.05 -3.63 0.65
N ASN A 219 -4.92 -2.93 0.67
CA ASN A 219 -4.73 -1.70 -0.10
C ASN A 219 -3.91 -1.90 -1.39
N HIS A 220 -3.14 -2.97 -1.47
CA HIS A 220 -2.26 -3.24 -2.62
C HIS A 220 -2.67 -4.50 -3.39
N LEU A 221 -2.72 -5.66 -2.73
CA LEU A 221 -2.98 -6.94 -3.40
C LEU A 221 -4.44 -7.08 -3.82
N ARG A 222 -5.36 -6.70 -2.93
CA ARG A 222 -6.79 -6.61 -3.26
C ARG A 222 -7.07 -5.27 -3.89
N TYR A 223 -7.88 -5.30 -4.93
CA TYR A 223 -8.36 -4.12 -5.62
C TYR A 223 -9.89 -4.13 -5.62
N LYS A 224 -10.49 -2.98 -5.35
CA LYS A 224 -11.92 -2.77 -5.38
C LYS A 224 -12.18 -1.54 -6.24
N GLY A 225 -13.12 -1.64 -7.18
CA GLY A 225 -13.46 -0.52 -8.05
C GLY A 225 -14.62 -0.82 -8.99
N ALA A 226 -15.13 0.23 -9.63
CA ALA A 226 -16.17 0.13 -10.64
C ALA A 226 -15.68 -0.68 -11.84
N VAL A 227 -16.61 -1.38 -12.49
CA VAL A 227 -16.32 -2.30 -13.60
C VAL A 227 -16.90 -1.75 -14.89
N PHE A 228 -16.02 -1.59 -15.87
CA PHE A 228 -16.36 -1.54 -17.28
C PHE A 228 -16.19 -2.94 -17.86
N TYR A 229 -17.15 -3.42 -18.66
CA TYR A 229 -17.00 -4.69 -19.34
C TYR A 229 -17.10 -4.51 -20.85
N MET A 230 -16.17 -5.13 -21.57
CA MET A 230 -16.18 -5.20 -23.03
C MET A 230 -15.29 -6.37 -23.47
N PRO A 231 -15.76 -7.25 -24.37
CA PRO A 231 -14.92 -8.27 -24.97
C PRO A 231 -13.71 -7.65 -25.68
N SER A 232 -12.52 -7.83 -25.12
CA SER A 232 -11.27 -7.38 -25.73
C SER A 232 -10.07 -8.13 -25.15
N ALA A 233 -9.07 -8.38 -25.99
CA ALA A 233 -7.77 -8.86 -25.56
C ALA A 233 -6.94 -7.65 -25.14
N ILE A 234 -6.66 -7.54 -23.84
CA ILE A 234 -5.97 -6.41 -23.24
C ILE A 234 -4.62 -6.87 -22.74
N ARG A 235 -3.55 -6.21 -23.20
CA ARG A 235 -2.17 -6.50 -22.79
C ARG A 235 -1.64 -5.43 -21.83
N LEU A 236 -0.85 -5.83 -20.83
CA LEU A 236 -0.23 -4.88 -19.90
C LEU A 236 0.66 -3.89 -20.64
N GLY A 237 0.62 -2.63 -20.20
CA GLY A 237 1.42 -1.54 -20.78
C GLY A 237 1.06 -1.14 -22.22
N SER A 238 0.05 -1.76 -22.84
CA SER A 238 -0.43 -1.40 -24.18
C SER A 238 -1.63 -0.46 -24.06
N PRO A 239 -1.44 0.87 -24.20
CA PRO A 239 -2.52 1.81 -24.00
C PRO A 239 -3.54 1.75 -25.14
N TYR A 240 -4.79 2.11 -24.85
CA TYR A 240 -5.90 2.12 -25.81
C TYR A 240 -6.93 3.20 -25.47
N GLY A 241 -7.69 3.62 -26.48
CA GLY A 241 -8.74 4.64 -26.34
C GLY A 241 -10.14 4.03 -26.26
N LEU A 242 -11.04 4.61 -25.45
CA LEU A 242 -12.46 4.29 -25.44
C LEU A 242 -13.31 5.56 -25.44
N HIS A 243 -14.50 5.47 -26.01
CA HIS A 243 -15.54 6.50 -25.92
C HIS A 243 -16.68 5.99 -25.03
N PHE A 244 -16.80 6.54 -23.83
CA PHE A 244 -17.86 6.21 -22.87
C PHE A 244 -19.07 7.10 -23.08
N PHE A 245 -20.12 6.55 -23.68
CA PHE A 245 -21.38 7.27 -23.93
C PHE A 245 -22.59 6.68 -23.20
N GLU A 246 -22.53 5.44 -22.70
CA GLU A 246 -23.64 4.85 -21.94
C GLU A 246 -23.79 5.53 -20.56
N PRO A 247 -25.01 5.80 -20.07
CA PRO A 247 -25.24 6.51 -18.80
C PRO A 247 -24.45 5.95 -17.61
N ARG A 248 -24.39 4.62 -17.46
CA ARG A 248 -23.63 3.95 -16.39
C ARG A 248 -22.12 4.21 -16.45
N TYR A 249 -21.55 4.35 -17.65
CA TYR A 249 -20.12 4.60 -17.83
C TYR A 249 -19.77 6.09 -17.79
N ARG A 250 -20.72 6.98 -18.12
CA ARG A 250 -20.62 8.41 -17.77
C ARG A 250 -20.51 8.59 -16.26
N LEU A 251 -21.36 7.89 -15.50
CA LEU A 251 -21.31 7.88 -14.03
C LEU A 251 -19.95 7.36 -13.54
N LEU A 252 -19.51 6.19 -14.04
CA LEU A 252 -18.20 5.61 -13.73
C LEU A 252 -17.07 6.64 -13.90
N MET A 253 -16.99 7.31 -15.06
CA MET A 253 -15.97 8.31 -15.32
C MET A 253 -16.10 9.56 -14.46
N SER A 254 -17.31 10.03 -14.21
CA SER A 254 -17.54 11.19 -13.35
C SER A 254 -17.01 10.96 -11.94
N GLU A 255 -17.17 9.74 -11.40
CA GLU A 255 -16.70 9.37 -10.06
C GLU A 255 -15.19 9.14 -10.02
N VAL A 256 -14.66 8.36 -10.97
CA VAL A 256 -13.22 8.06 -11.06
C VAL A 256 -12.40 9.35 -11.21
N MET A 257 -12.90 10.31 -11.98
CA MET A 257 -12.24 11.60 -12.21
C MET A 257 -12.63 12.69 -11.19
N ALA A 258 -13.60 12.46 -10.29
CA ALA A 258 -14.06 13.46 -9.33
C ALA A 258 -12.94 14.07 -8.47
N PRO A 259 -11.95 13.29 -7.97
CA PRO A 259 -10.85 13.83 -7.17
C PRO A 259 -9.89 14.74 -7.95
N TYR A 260 -9.89 14.65 -9.28
CA TYR A 260 -8.90 15.31 -10.14
C TYR A 260 -9.40 16.69 -10.61
N PRO A 261 -8.48 17.65 -10.88
CA PRO A 261 -8.86 19.00 -11.31
C PRO A 261 -9.66 18.99 -12.61
N VAL A 262 -10.45 20.03 -12.83
CA VAL A 262 -11.28 20.17 -14.05
C VAL A 262 -10.43 20.13 -15.33
N SER A 263 -9.20 20.62 -15.27
CA SER A 263 -8.30 20.64 -16.42
C SER A 263 -7.93 19.23 -16.89
N ALA A 264 -7.69 18.30 -15.96
CA ALA A 264 -7.50 16.87 -16.21
C ALA A 264 -8.72 16.18 -16.84
N ARG A 265 -9.93 16.73 -16.66
CA ARG A 265 -11.19 16.26 -17.30
C ARG A 265 -11.43 16.89 -18.66
N ARG A 266 -10.58 17.85 -19.08
CA ARG A 266 -10.64 18.54 -20.37
C ARG A 266 -9.50 18.11 -21.30
N GLY A 267 -8.95 16.92 -21.07
CA GLY A 267 -7.90 16.34 -21.89
C GLY A 267 -6.47 16.73 -21.51
N GLU A 268 -6.24 17.54 -20.47
CA GLU A 268 -4.88 17.74 -19.97
C GLU A 268 -4.31 16.46 -19.36
N ARG A 269 -2.97 16.39 -19.31
CA ARG A 269 -2.26 15.26 -18.69
C ARG A 269 -2.65 15.16 -17.21
N ILE A 270 -3.07 13.97 -16.80
CA ILE A 270 -3.44 13.72 -15.41
C ILE A 270 -2.15 13.59 -14.59
N SER A 271 -1.96 14.51 -13.64
CA SER A 271 -0.85 14.43 -12.68
C SER A 271 -1.18 13.47 -11.55
N PRO A 272 -0.21 12.66 -11.08
CA PRO A 272 -0.34 11.85 -9.87
C PRO A 272 -0.81 12.67 -8.67
N MET A 273 -1.82 12.19 -7.95
CA MET A 273 -2.27 12.81 -6.70
C MET A 273 -1.63 12.13 -5.50
N VAL A 274 -0.99 12.90 -4.63
CA VAL A 274 -0.42 12.34 -3.41
C VAL A 274 -1.56 12.05 -2.43
N PRO A 275 -1.68 10.82 -1.89
CA PRO A 275 -2.79 10.43 -1.02
C PRO A 275 -3.01 11.45 0.08
N SER A 276 -4.21 12.03 0.06
CA SER A 276 -4.72 12.98 1.05
C SER A 276 -3.81 14.15 1.43
N LEU A 277 -2.84 14.48 0.57
CA LEU A 277 -2.27 15.82 0.44
C LEU A 277 -3.01 16.47 -0.72
N ILE A 278 -4.28 16.79 -0.49
CA ILE A 278 -5.05 17.57 -1.47
C ILE A 278 -4.27 18.88 -1.63
N PRO A 279 -3.99 19.32 -2.86
CA PRO A 279 -3.47 20.66 -3.12
C PRO A 279 -4.56 21.67 -2.79
N ASN A 280 -4.86 21.82 -1.50
CA ASN A 280 -5.57 22.99 -1.05
C ASN A 280 -4.58 24.14 -1.25
N ASN A 281 -4.95 25.08 -2.12
CA ASN A 281 -4.31 26.38 -2.32
C ASN A 281 -4.15 27.21 -1.02
N SER A 282 -4.48 26.65 0.14
CA SER A 282 -4.32 27.24 1.46
C SER A 282 -2.93 27.04 2.07
N LEU A 283 -1.99 26.33 1.43
CA LEU A 283 -0.56 26.48 1.74
C LEU A 283 -0.14 27.90 1.31
N ARG A 284 -0.50 28.88 2.15
CA ARG A 284 -0.19 30.29 1.95
C ARG A 284 1.33 30.45 1.83
N GLN A 285 1.78 31.44 1.06
CA GLN A 285 3.18 31.75 0.79
C GLN A 285 4.00 32.21 2.02
N ASN A 286 3.49 32.00 3.23
CA ASN A 286 4.24 32.33 4.44
C ASN A 286 5.37 31.29 4.56
N GLY A 287 6.63 31.73 4.67
CA GLY A 287 7.84 30.88 4.66
C GLY A 287 7.91 29.82 5.78
N ASP A 288 7.00 29.85 6.74
CA ASP A 288 6.89 28.88 7.84
C ASP A 288 6.58 27.42 7.40
N ASP A 289 6.30 27.17 6.12
CA ASP A 289 5.99 25.83 5.58
C ASP A 289 7.11 25.25 4.70
N ASP A 290 8.28 25.89 4.63
CA ASP A 290 9.33 25.50 3.68
C ASP A 290 9.98 24.15 4.01
N ASP A 291 10.06 23.77 5.28
CA ASP A 291 10.55 22.46 5.71
C ASP A 291 9.56 21.32 5.39
N ILE A 292 8.25 21.55 5.54
CA ILE A 292 7.21 20.60 5.11
C ILE A 292 7.27 20.41 3.60
N LYS A 293 7.41 21.50 2.83
CA LYS A 293 7.56 21.41 1.37
C LYS A 293 8.81 20.63 0.99
N ALA A 294 9.94 20.89 1.65
CA ALA A 294 11.19 20.17 1.40
C ALA A 294 11.03 18.67 1.71
N ASN A 295 10.42 18.32 2.85
CA ASN A 295 10.12 16.94 3.21
C ASN A 295 9.20 16.27 2.19
N LEU A 296 8.15 16.96 1.74
CA LEU A 296 7.26 16.46 0.71
C LEU A 296 7.98 16.22 -0.61
N LEU A 297 8.73 17.20 -1.10
CA LEU A 297 9.48 17.07 -2.36
C LEU A 297 10.46 15.90 -2.29
N ASN A 298 11.19 15.75 -1.19
CA ASN A 298 12.09 14.63 -0.97
C ASN A 298 11.35 13.27 -1.00
N VAL A 299 10.20 13.16 -0.32
CA VAL A 299 9.38 11.94 -0.35
C VAL A 299 8.87 11.65 -1.77
N LEU A 300 8.48 12.67 -2.54
CA LEU A 300 8.01 12.49 -3.91
C LEU A 300 9.12 12.09 -4.87
N GLU A 301 10.29 12.69 -4.75
CA GLU A 301 11.47 12.39 -5.56
C GLU A 301 11.95 10.95 -5.33
N GLN A 302 12.07 10.53 -4.06
CA GLN A 302 12.44 9.16 -3.70
C GLN A 302 11.45 8.09 -4.19
N ASN A 303 10.20 8.47 -4.47
CA ASN A 303 9.11 7.56 -4.79
C ASN A 303 8.46 7.83 -6.16
N GLN A 304 9.19 8.46 -7.08
CA GLN A 304 8.67 8.86 -8.40
C GLN A 304 8.06 7.68 -9.19
N SER A 305 8.66 6.49 -9.10
CA SER A 305 8.16 5.28 -9.76
C SER A 305 6.80 4.81 -9.21
N LEU A 306 6.58 4.94 -7.90
CA LEU A 306 5.31 4.58 -7.25
C LEU A 306 4.20 5.56 -7.60
N LEU A 307 4.52 6.86 -7.69
CA LEU A 307 3.56 7.90 -8.06
C LEU A 307 2.95 7.64 -9.44
N GLY A 308 3.79 7.33 -10.45
CA GLY A 308 3.31 7.05 -11.80
C GLY A 308 2.42 5.80 -11.90
N LYS A 309 2.62 4.83 -11.00
CA LYS A 309 1.97 3.52 -11.03
C LYS A 309 0.66 3.45 -10.24
N TYR A 310 0.57 4.14 -9.10
CA TYR A 310 -0.54 3.94 -8.15
C TYR A 310 -1.42 5.16 -7.88
N GLN A 311 -1.03 6.34 -8.36
CA GLN A 311 -1.68 7.61 -7.98
C GLN A 311 -2.44 8.30 -9.12
N LEU A 312 -2.81 7.55 -10.15
CA LEU A 312 -3.72 8.03 -11.20
C LEU A 312 -5.07 7.32 -11.07
N PRO A 313 -6.14 7.87 -11.68
CA PRO A 313 -7.47 7.28 -11.58
C PRO A 313 -7.45 5.87 -12.18
N THR A 314 -8.06 4.92 -11.48
CA THR A 314 -8.08 3.52 -11.90
C THR A 314 -9.48 2.93 -11.77
N PHE A 315 -9.79 1.93 -12.60
CA PHE A 315 -11.02 1.13 -12.50
C PHE A 315 -10.76 -0.27 -13.09
N ILE A 316 -11.75 -1.16 -13.03
CA ILE A 316 -11.64 -2.54 -13.54
C ILE A 316 -12.20 -2.60 -14.96
N HIS A 317 -11.43 -3.14 -15.90
CA HIS A 317 -11.91 -3.57 -17.21
C HIS A 317 -12.02 -5.10 -17.22
N ALA A 318 -13.25 -5.62 -17.24
CA ALA A 318 -13.52 -7.04 -17.36
C ALA A 318 -13.67 -7.47 -18.83
N HIS A 319 -12.98 -8.56 -19.21
CA HIS A 319 -12.86 -8.97 -20.62
C HIS A 319 -14.05 -9.80 -21.12
N GLN A 320 -14.96 -10.19 -20.23
CA GLN A 320 -16.07 -11.06 -20.58
C GLN A 320 -17.29 -10.80 -19.70
N SER A 321 -18.46 -11.16 -20.24
CA SER A 321 -19.74 -11.21 -19.54
C SER A 321 -20.30 -12.63 -19.67
N PRO A 322 -20.99 -13.18 -18.64
CA PRO A 322 -21.31 -12.55 -17.35
C PRO A 322 -20.11 -12.43 -16.40
N LEU A 323 -20.11 -11.39 -15.57
CA LEU A 323 -19.11 -11.22 -14.50
C LEU A 323 -19.34 -12.27 -13.41
N ARG A 324 -18.34 -13.14 -13.17
CA ARG A 324 -18.40 -14.20 -12.16
C ARG A 324 -17.12 -14.22 -11.33
N LYS A 325 -17.17 -14.89 -10.17
CA LYS A 325 -15.96 -15.22 -9.41
C LYS A 325 -14.96 -15.97 -10.30
N ASN A 326 -13.69 -15.67 -10.12
CA ASN A 326 -12.55 -16.12 -10.94
C ASN A 326 -12.58 -15.66 -12.40
N THR A 327 -13.41 -14.67 -12.74
CA THR A 327 -13.31 -14.02 -14.06
C THR A 327 -12.03 -13.19 -14.10
N PRO A 328 -11.15 -13.36 -15.11
CA PRO A 328 -9.99 -12.51 -15.24
C PRO A 328 -10.43 -11.12 -15.69
N ALA A 329 -9.78 -10.11 -15.13
CA ALA A 329 -9.98 -8.72 -15.49
C ALA A 329 -8.67 -7.95 -15.37
N THR A 330 -8.69 -6.70 -15.79
CA THR A 330 -7.53 -5.82 -15.79
C THR A 330 -7.83 -4.55 -15.01
N ILE A 331 -6.92 -4.16 -14.12
CA ILE A 331 -6.91 -2.81 -13.57
C ILE A 331 -6.35 -1.89 -14.64
N VAL A 332 -7.13 -0.89 -15.03
CA VAL A 332 -6.75 0.09 -16.04
C VAL A 332 -6.62 1.46 -15.41
N GLN A 333 -5.62 2.20 -15.86
CA GLN A 333 -5.28 3.52 -15.38
C GLN A 333 -5.68 4.56 -16.43
N VAL A 334 -6.38 5.61 -16.01
CA VAL A 334 -6.75 6.73 -16.89
C VAL A 334 -5.54 7.63 -17.04
N ARG A 335 -5.01 7.72 -18.27
CA ARG A 335 -3.87 8.60 -18.61
C ARG A 335 -4.33 9.96 -19.11
N GLN A 336 -5.44 9.99 -19.82
CA GLN A 336 -6.06 11.20 -20.36
C GLN A 336 -7.58 11.02 -20.38
N CYS A 337 -8.33 12.09 -20.10
CA CYS A 337 -9.79 12.07 -20.10
C CYS A 337 -10.35 13.40 -20.60
N MET A 338 -11.25 13.35 -21.58
CA MET A 338 -11.97 14.51 -22.09
C MET A 338 -13.47 14.27 -21.94
N VAL A 339 -14.04 14.90 -20.91
CA VAL A 339 -15.48 14.83 -20.60
C VAL A 339 -16.22 15.91 -21.37
N SER A 340 -17.15 15.49 -22.23
CA SER A 340 -18.04 16.33 -23.01
C SER A 340 -19.15 16.96 -22.15
N ARG A 341 -19.83 17.97 -22.70
CA ARG A 341 -20.93 18.68 -22.00
C ARG A 341 -22.11 17.76 -21.66
N ASP A 342 -22.34 16.72 -22.46
CA ASP A 342 -23.38 15.73 -22.21
C ASP A 342 -22.97 14.65 -21.19
N GLY A 343 -21.74 14.71 -20.71
CA GLY A 343 -21.15 13.74 -19.77
C GLY A 343 -20.54 12.52 -20.44
N SER A 344 -20.59 12.38 -21.77
CA SER A 344 -19.76 11.39 -22.47
C SER A 344 -18.27 11.69 -22.26
N ALA A 345 -17.41 10.68 -22.38
CA ALA A 345 -15.99 10.85 -22.14
C ALA A 345 -15.14 10.08 -23.15
N ASP A 346 -14.17 10.76 -23.77
CA ASP A 346 -13.07 10.13 -24.48
C ASP A 346 -11.94 9.88 -23.49
N VAL A 347 -11.53 8.63 -23.36
CA VAL A 347 -10.53 8.22 -22.38
C VAL A 347 -9.38 7.48 -23.04
N TYR A 348 -8.17 7.76 -22.57
CA TYR A 348 -6.98 6.99 -22.91
C TYR A 348 -6.54 6.20 -21.68
N LEU A 349 -6.53 4.88 -21.83
CA LEU A 349 -6.39 3.92 -20.75
C LEU A 349 -5.10 3.14 -20.90
N GLU A 350 -4.44 2.84 -19.79
CA GLU A 350 -3.27 1.96 -19.73
C GLU A 350 -3.55 0.77 -18.80
N PRO A 351 -3.50 -0.47 -19.31
CA PRO A 351 -3.51 -1.70 -18.51
C PRO A 351 -2.30 -1.79 -17.58
N ILE A 352 -2.52 -1.86 -16.26
CA ILE A 352 -1.41 -1.86 -15.27
C ILE A 352 -1.27 -3.14 -14.44
N ALA A 353 -2.32 -3.96 -14.35
CA ALA A 353 -2.25 -5.27 -13.68
C ALA A 353 -3.45 -6.14 -14.03
N TYR A 354 -3.24 -7.46 -14.07
CA TYR A 354 -4.34 -8.42 -14.09
C TYR A 354 -4.83 -8.72 -12.68
N ILE A 355 -6.12 -9.03 -12.58
CA ILE A 355 -6.77 -9.46 -11.34
C ILE A 355 -7.69 -10.65 -11.61
N TRP A 356 -7.86 -11.50 -10.59
CA TRP A 356 -8.99 -12.42 -10.51
C TRP A 356 -10.13 -11.75 -9.75
N ILE A 357 -11.31 -11.65 -10.37
CA ILE A 357 -12.51 -11.16 -9.68
C ILE A 357 -12.91 -12.16 -8.61
N ASP A 358 -13.06 -11.70 -7.37
CA ASP A 358 -13.53 -12.50 -6.23
C ASP A 358 -15.02 -12.26 -5.97
N GLN A 359 -15.42 -10.98 -5.96
CA GLN A 359 -16.80 -10.56 -5.66
C GLN A 359 -17.28 -9.54 -6.68
N VAL A 360 -18.56 -9.62 -7.05
CA VAL A 360 -19.22 -8.69 -7.97
C VAL A 360 -20.54 -8.27 -7.35
N PHE A 361 -20.86 -7.00 -7.44
CA PHE A 361 -22.11 -6.44 -6.95
C PHE A 361 -22.58 -5.32 -7.90
N GLU A 362 -23.87 -5.32 -8.21
CA GLU A 362 -24.49 -4.24 -8.97
C GLU A 362 -24.78 -3.07 -8.03
N ARG A 363 -24.43 -1.85 -8.44
CA ARG A 363 -24.70 -0.66 -7.62
C ARG A 363 -26.15 -0.21 -7.79
N PRO A 364 -26.92 -0.05 -6.70
CA PRO A 364 -28.32 0.34 -6.78
C PRO A 364 -28.46 1.73 -7.41
N GLY A 365 -29.47 1.91 -8.28
CA GLY A 365 -29.82 3.21 -8.88
C GLY A 365 -28.86 3.70 -9.98
N THR A 366 -27.90 2.88 -10.42
CA THR A 366 -26.88 3.27 -11.41
C THR A 366 -27.19 2.84 -12.85
N GLY A 367 -28.29 2.11 -13.06
CA GLY A 367 -28.63 1.54 -14.37
C GLY A 367 -27.67 0.44 -14.83
N GLY A 368 -27.23 -0.43 -13.91
CA GLY A 368 -26.35 -1.55 -14.22
C GLY A 368 -24.86 -1.24 -14.21
N LEU A 369 -24.41 -0.27 -13.40
CA LEU A 369 -22.98 -0.12 -13.10
C LEU A 369 -22.58 -1.16 -12.05
N TYR A 370 -21.62 -2.00 -12.40
CA TYR A 370 -21.08 -3.00 -11.48
C TYR A 370 -19.89 -2.44 -10.73
N GLU A 371 -19.67 -2.97 -9.54
CA GLU A 371 -18.44 -2.83 -8.79
C GLU A 371 -17.96 -4.23 -8.43
N ALA A 372 -16.64 -4.42 -8.44
CA ALA A 372 -16.04 -5.70 -8.14
C ALA A 372 -14.86 -5.55 -7.20
N ARG A 373 -14.58 -6.64 -6.49
CA ARG A 373 -13.36 -6.85 -5.73
C ARG A 373 -12.60 -7.97 -6.39
N GLY A 374 -11.30 -7.80 -6.55
CA GLY A 374 -10.42 -8.83 -7.08
C GLY A 374 -9.05 -8.85 -6.40
N ILE A 375 -8.27 -9.87 -6.72
CA ILE A 375 -6.90 -10.09 -6.22
C ILE A 375 -5.94 -9.97 -7.41
N ARG A 376 -4.89 -9.17 -7.28
CA ARG A 376 -3.82 -9.05 -8.29
C ARG A 376 -3.18 -10.40 -8.57
N MET A 377 -2.97 -10.68 -9.85
CA MET A 377 -2.22 -11.85 -10.29
C MET A 377 -0.73 -11.65 -10.05
N GLY A 378 -0.06 -12.67 -9.54
CA GLY A 378 1.41 -12.71 -9.47
C GLY A 378 2.05 -12.71 -10.85
N LYS A 379 3.39 -12.65 -10.89
CA LYS A 379 4.16 -12.48 -12.14
C LYS A 379 3.91 -13.65 -13.09
N GLU A 380 4.14 -14.86 -12.61
CA GLU A 380 4.02 -16.10 -13.39
C GLU A 380 2.59 -16.31 -13.92
N VAL A 381 1.59 -16.00 -13.09
CA VAL A 381 0.18 -16.09 -13.47
C VAL A 381 -0.18 -15.04 -14.53
N SER A 382 0.33 -13.81 -14.38
CA SER A 382 0.15 -12.74 -15.35
C SER A 382 0.77 -13.11 -16.70
N GLU A 383 2.01 -13.59 -16.72
CA GLU A 383 2.71 -14.02 -17.93
C GLU A 383 2.00 -15.19 -18.62
N SER A 384 1.54 -16.17 -17.84
CA SER A 384 0.75 -17.28 -18.35
C SER A 384 -0.55 -16.79 -18.99
N TYR A 385 -1.24 -15.87 -18.34
CA TYR A 385 -2.48 -15.28 -18.84
C TYR A 385 -2.26 -14.50 -20.15
N GLU A 386 -1.19 -13.72 -20.27
CA GLU A 386 -0.83 -13.04 -21.52
C GLU A 386 -0.53 -14.01 -22.65
N TYR A 387 0.12 -15.14 -22.34
CA TYR A 387 0.37 -16.19 -23.32
C TYR A 387 -0.94 -16.78 -23.85
N TYR A 388 -1.90 -17.09 -22.96
CA TYR A 388 -3.21 -17.60 -23.37
C TYR A 388 -4.00 -16.63 -24.23
N GLN A 389 -3.93 -15.32 -23.97
CA GLN A 389 -4.65 -14.32 -24.79
C GLN A 389 -4.13 -14.15 -26.22
N ARG A 390 -2.99 -14.76 -26.58
CA ARG A 390 -2.45 -14.70 -27.96
C ARG A 390 -3.14 -15.67 -28.92
N TRP A 391 -3.86 -16.64 -28.39
CA TRP A 391 -4.54 -17.71 -29.11
C TRP A 391 -6.05 -17.53 -28.95
#